data_AF-A0A2K2CN95-F1
#
_entry.id   AF-A0A2K2CN95-F1
#
_cell.length_a   1.000
_cell.length_b   1.000
_cell.length_c   1.000
_cell.angle_alpha   90.00
_cell.angle_beta   90.00
_cell.angle_gamma   90.00
#
_symmetry.space_group_name_H-M   'P 1'
#
loop_
_entity.id
_entity.type
_entity.pdbx_description
1 polymer ?
#
loop_
_entity_poly.entity_id
_entity_poly.type
_entity_poly.pdbx_seq_one_letter_code
_entity_poly.pdbx_strand_id
1 'polypeptide(L)'
;MVTGGKSLKKFHDVVAPADAAPIRTSYFIVIFGSAHLLLSQLPNFNSITVVSLAAAVMSLSYSTIAWVASLEHRRHGGSSHVVDYSMTASTSAGRTFNFLSALGDVAFAYAGHNVVLEIQATIPSTPGKPSKKPMWLGVMVAYLVVAVCYLPVAFVGYYVFGNAVDDNILITLEKPRWLIAAANMFVVVHVIGSYQIYAMPVFDMLETFLVKKLRFHPGWPLRLIARSLYVVFTMIVGIAIPFFGGLLGFFGGFAFAPTTYFLPCIMWLIIMKPKKFGFSWCTNWICIIIGVLLSLLAPIGGLRSIIINAKTYKFFS
;
A
#
# COMPACT_ATOMS: atom_id res chain seq x y z
N MET A 1 0.89 7.07 5.45
CA MET A 1 0.24 8.30 5.96
C MET A 1 -1.28 8.22 5.93
N VAL A 2 -1.92 8.27 4.75
CA VAL A 2 -3.40 8.33 4.64
C VAL A 2 -4.10 7.14 5.31
N THR A 3 -3.71 5.91 5.00
CA THR A 3 -4.33 4.69 5.55
C THR A 3 -4.23 4.64 7.07
N GLY A 4 -3.03 4.88 7.62
CA GLY A 4 -2.82 4.92 9.07
C GLY A 4 -3.66 5.98 9.78
N GLY A 5 -3.73 7.20 9.21
CA GLY A 5 -4.57 8.27 9.75
C GLY A 5 -6.07 7.97 9.68
N LYS A 6 -6.56 7.40 8.58
CA LYS A 6 -7.98 6.98 8.45
C LYS A 6 -8.32 5.86 9.42
N SER A 7 -7.43 4.89 9.63
CA SER A 7 -7.65 3.81 10.59
C SER A 7 -7.62 4.31 12.04
N LEU A 8 -6.72 5.21 12.40
CA LEU A 8 -6.76 5.87 13.73
C LEU A 8 -8.06 6.64 13.94
N LYS A 9 -8.54 7.37 12.91
CA LYS A 9 -9.83 8.06 12.97
C LYS A 9 -10.97 7.07 13.18
N LYS A 10 -11.04 5.99 12.40
CA LYS A 10 -12.09 4.97 12.53
C LYS A 10 -12.05 4.30 13.91
N PHE A 11 -10.87 4.02 14.46
CA PHE A 11 -10.73 3.54 15.84
C PHE A 11 -11.33 4.53 16.83
N HIS A 12 -10.95 5.81 16.74
CA HIS A 12 -11.51 6.87 17.59
C HIS A 12 -13.04 6.93 17.47
N ASP A 13 -13.59 7.01 16.27
CA ASP A 13 -15.03 7.15 16.03
C ASP A 13 -15.83 5.95 16.58
N VAL A 14 -15.21 4.76 16.64
CA VAL A 14 -15.84 3.54 17.16
C VAL A 14 -15.78 3.47 18.69
N VAL A 15 -14.76 4.03 19.33
CA VAL A 15 -14.55 3.96 20.78
C VAL A 15 -15.09 5.21 21.50
N ALA A 16 -15.13 6.36 20.81
CA ALA A 16 -15.58 7.61 21.37
C ALA A 16 -17.07 7.57 21.76
N PRO A 17 -17.46 8.33 22.80
CA PRO A 17 -18.87 8.58 23.13
C PRO A 17 -19.66 9.10 21.92
N ALA A 18 -20.97 8.83 21.89
CA ALA A 18 -21.83 9.20 20.76
C ALA A 18 -21.94 10.73 20.55
N ASP A 19 -21.67 11.50 21.60
CA ASP A 19 -21.68 12.96 21.66
C ASP A 19 -20.30 13.60 21.43
N ALA A 20 -19.26 12.80 21.18
CA ALA A 20 -17.93 13.32 20.91
C ALA A 20 -17.90 14.18 19.64
N ALA A 21 -17.29 15.36 19.74
CA ALA A 21 -17.16 16.27 18.60
C ALA A 21 -16.35 15.62 17.47
N PRO A 22 -16.76 15.77 16.20
CA PRO A 22 -16.06 15.15 15.08
C PRO A 22 -14.65 15.75 14.92
N ILE A 23 -13.64 14.89 14.94
CA ILE A 23 -12.24 15.28 14.73
C ILE A 23 -11.86 15.06 13.26
N ARG A 24 -11.16 16.04 12.68
CA ARG A 24 -10.74 16.00 11.27
C ARG A 24 -9.69 14.91 11.03
N THR A 25 -9.76 14.27 9.86
CA THR A 25 -8.78 13.24 9.42
C THR A 25 -7.35 13.78 9.39
N SER A 26 -7.16 15.07 9.11
CA SER A 26 -5.84 15.72 9.10
C SER A 26 -5.10 15.56 10.42
N TYR A 27 -5.79 15.73 11.57
CA TYR A 27 -5.18 15.54 12.89
C TYR A 27 -4.72 14.10 13.11
N PHE A 28 -5.52 13.11 12.72
CA PHE A 28 -5.11 11.71 12.82
C PHE A 28 -3.94 11.36 11.91
N ILE A 29 -3.83 11.98 10.73
CA ILE A 29 -2.66 11.85 9.86
C ILE A 29 -1.42 12.46 10.53
N VAL A 30 -1.54 13.59 11.22
CA VAL A 30 -0.44 14.19 11.99
C VAL A 30 -0.02 13.29 13.16
N ILE A 31 -0.97 12.77 13.93
CA ILE A 31 -0.70 11.81 15.03
C ILE A 31 -0.01 10.56 14.50
N PHE A 32 -0.47 10.02 13.38
CA PHE A 32 0.18 8.88 12.73
C PHE A 32 1.59 9.23 12.24
N GLY A 33 1.76 10.40 11.61
CA GLY A 33 3.03 10.88 11.07
C GLY A 33 4.07 11.19 12.15
N SER A 34 3.66 11.62 13.34
CA SER A 34 4.60 11.93 14.43
C SER A 34 5.32 10.68 14.95
N ALA A 35 4.66 9.52 14.97
CA ALA A 35 5.31 8.24 15.26
C ALA A 35 6.45 7.94 14.27
N HIS A 36 6.30 8.34 13.00
CA HIS A 36 7.33 8.16 11.98
C HIS A 36 8.52 9.10 12.16
N LEU A 37 8.37 10.27 12.77
CA LEU A 37 9.51 11.14 13.05
C LEU A 37 10.50 10.48 14.02
N LEU A 38 9.99 9.74 15.01
CA LEU A 38 10.82 8.98 15.94
C LEU A 38 11.41 7.74 15.27
N LEU A 39 10.57 6.91 14.63
CA LEU A 39 11.00 5.63 14.06
C LEU A 39 11.94 5.80 12.85
N SER A 40 11.80 6.88 12.08
CA SER A 40 12.70 7.15 10.95
C SER A 40 14.15 7.38 11.36
N GLN A 41 14.44 7.64 12.64
CA GLN A 41 15.81 7.80 13.12
C GLN A 41 16.54 6.47 13.33
N LEU A 42 15.85 5.34 13.21
CA LEU A 42 16.45 4.01 13.33
C LEU A 42 17.45 3.76 12.17
N PRO A 43 18.60 3.13 12.44
CA PRO A 43 19.73 3.18 11.50
C PRO A 43 19.55 2.29 10.25
N ASN A 44 18.89 1.14 10.35
CA ASN A 44 18.77 0.17 9.25
C ASN A 44 17.61 -0.85 9.42
N PHE A 45 17.41 -1.69 8.40
CA PHE A 45 16.40 -2.77 8.37
C PHE A 45 16.48 -3.75 9.54
N ASN A 46 17.68 -4.10 10.01
CA ASN A 46 17.86 -5.01 11.15
C ASN A 46 17.35 -4.41 12.47
N SER A 47 17.37 -3.07 12.58
CA SER A 47 16.85 -2.38 13.76
C SER A 47 15.32 -2.33 13.81
N ILE A 48 14.65 -2.61 12.69
CA ILE A 48 13.19 -2.64 12.57
C ILE A 48 12.63 -4.07 12.52
N THR A 49 13.42 -5.12 12.73
CA THR A 49 12.96 -6.51 12.62
C THR A 49 11.76 -6.81 13.51
N VAL A 50 11.75 -6.33 14.75
CA VAL A 50 10.61 -6.50 15.68
C VAL A 50 9.37 -5.75 15.17
N VAL A 51 9.56 -4.52 14.68
CA VAL A 51 8.48 -3.70 14.11
C VAL A 51 7.91 -4.35 12.84
N SER A 52 8.78 -4.91 12.00
CA SER A 52 8.42 -5.64 10.78
C SER A 52 7.66 -6.92 11.08
N LEU A 53 8.11 -7.71 12.07
CA LEU A 53 7.41 -8.91 12.51
C LEU A 53 6.03 -8.58 13.07
N ALA A 54 5.94 -7.57 13.94
CA ALA A 54 4.65 -7.10 14.44
C ALA A 54 3.73 -6.65 13.29
N ALA A 55 4.25 -5.88 12.33
CA ALA A 55 3.49 -5.44 11.17
C ALA A 55 2.99 -6.61 10.30
N ALA A 56 3.77 -7.68 10.15
CA ALA A 56 3.37 -8.88 9.41
C ALA A 56 2.24 -9.64 10.13
N VAL A 57 2.38 -9.87 11.44
CA VAL A 57 1.33 -10.54 12.25
C VAL A 57 0.04 -9.74 12.25
N MET A 58 0.13 -8.42 12.41
CA MET A 58 -1.03 -7.54 12.36
C MET A 58 -1.70 -7.56 10.97
N SER A 59 -0.92 -7.67 9.89
CA SER A 59 -1.45 -7.79 8.52
C SER A 59 -2.34 -9.01 8.34
N LEU A 60 -1.83 -10.18 8.75
CA LEU A 60 -2.59 -11.43 8.73
C LEU A 60 -3.84 -11.35 9.62
N SER A 61 -3.72 -10.67 10.76
CA SER A 61 -4.82 -10.55 11.71
C SER A 61 -5.95 -9.68 11.16
N TYR A 62 -5.67 -8.46 10.67
CA TYR A 62 -6.73 -7.59 10.17
C TYR A 62 -7.32 -8.08 8.85
N SER A 63 -6.54 -8.74 7.99
CA SER A 63 -7.07 -9.33 6.74
C SER A 63 -8.04 -10.47 7.08
N THR A 64 -7.67 -11.33 8.05
CA THR A 64 -8.54 -12.39 8.54
C THR A 64 -9.83 -11.84 9.14
N ILE A 65 -9.72 -10.81 9.97
CA ILE A 65 -10.89 -10.13 10.55
C ILE A 65 -11.77 -9.55 9.43
N ALA A 66 -11.19 -8.92 8.40
CA ALA A 66 -11.95 -8.28 7.34
C ALA A 66 -12.90 -9.26 6.63
N TRP A 67 -12.42 -10.41 6.17
CA TRP A 67 -13.27 -11.36 5.46
C TRP A 67 -14.18 -12.15 6.41
N VAL A 68 -13.70 -12.56 7.59
CA VAL A 68 -14.54 -13.28 8.57
C VAL A 68 -15.69 -12.41 9.07
N ALA A 69 -15.41 -11.17 9.46
CA ALA A 69 -16.44 -10.25 9.93
C ALA A 69 -17.45 -9.89 8.83
N SER A 70 -17.00 -9.82 7.57
CA SER A 70 -17.89 -9.65 6.42
C SER A 70 -18.87 -10.83 6.28
N LEU A 71 -18.38 -12.07 6.36
CA LEU A 71 -19.26 -13.26 6.31
C LEU A 71 -20.26 -13.29 7.46
N GLU A 72 -19.80 -13.01 8.68
CA GLU A 72 -20.65 -13.00 9.86
C GLU A 72 -21.71 -11.89 9.80
N HIS A 73 -21.36 -10.72 9.26
CA HIS A 73 -22.31 -9.64 9.01
C HIS A 73 -23.48 -10.12 8.12
N ARG A 74 -23.18 -10.86 7.05
CA ARG A 74 -24.21 -11.44 6.18
C ARG A 74 -25.03 -12.52 6.89
N ARG A 75 -24.38 -13.39 7.67
CA ARG A 75 -25.02 -14.54 8.35
C ARG A 75 -26.02 -14.11 9.42
N HIS A 76 -25.72 -13.05 10.16
CA HIS A 76 -26.56 -12.54 11.25
C HIS A 76 -27.62 -11.52 10.82
N GLY A 77 -27.99 -11.49 9.53
CA GLY A 77 -29.07 -10.64 9.03
C GLY A 77 -28.69 -9.17 8.85
N GLY A 78 -27.40 -8.83 8.80
CA GLY A 78 -26.95 -7.49 8.39
C GLY A 78 -27.35 -7.15 6.95
N SER A 79 -27.63 -8.17 6.14
CA SER A 79 -28.04 -8.06 4.73
C SER A 79 -29.54 -8.36 4.52
N SER A 80 -30.44 -7.82 5.36
CA SER A 80 -31.89 -7.88 5.10
C SER A 80 -32.29 -7.24 3.75
N HIS A 81 -31.39 -6.47 3.14
CA HIS A 81 -31.52 -5.89 1.82
C HIS A 81 -30.81 -6.73 0.75
N VAL A 82 -31.42 -6.78 -0.45
CA VAL A 82 -30.80 -7.32 -1.67
C VAL A 82 -29.49 -6.57 -1.94
N VAL A 83 -28.38 -7.31 -2.00
CA VAL A 83 -27.05 -6.75 -2.30
C VAL A 83 -27.01 -6.32 -3.76
N ASP A 84 -26.68 -5.05 -4.02
CA ASP A 84 -26.58 -4.51 -5.36
C ASP A 84 -25.19 -4.74 -5.96
N TYR A 85 -25.15 -5.34 -7.15
CA TYR A 85 -23.94 -5.60 -7.94
C TYR A 85 -23.87 -4.75 -9.21
N SER A 86 -24.74 -3.76 -9.32
CA SER A 86 -24.74 -2.83 -10.44
C SER A 86 -23.44 -1.99 -10.45
N MET A 87 -23.04 -1.57 -11.65
CA MET A 87 -21.85 -0.74 -11.83
C MET A 87 -22.04 0.62 -11.15
N THR A 88 -21.09 1.03 -10.32
CA THR A 88 -21.14 2.29 -9.55
C THR A 88 -21.25 3.55 -10.43
N ALA A 89 -20.77 3.50 -11.67
CA ALA A 89 -20.91 4.58 -12.63
C ALA A 89 -22.09 4.34 -13.59
N SER A 90 -22.97 5.34 -13.69
CA SER A 90 -24.12 5.32 -14.61
C SER A 90 -23.70 5.54 -16.08
N THR A 91 -22.68 6.37 -16.33
CA THR A 91 -22.20 6.69 -17.68
C THR A 91 -21.14 5.73 -18.18
N SER A 92 -21.10 5.51 -19.50
CA SER A 92 -20.06 4.69 -20.16
C SER A 92 -18.66 5.20 -19.86
N ALA A 93 -18.44 6.52 -19.97
CA ALA A 93 -17.17 7.15 -19.64
C ALA A 93 -16.77 6.89 -18.18
N GLY A 94 -17.70 7.06 -17.23
CA GLY A 94 -17.45 6.78 -15.82
C GLY A 94 -17.02 5.33 -15.57
N ARG A 95 -17.69 4.36 -16.22
CA ARG A 95 -17.33 2.94 -16.13
C ARG A 95 -15.93 2.66 -16.66
N THR A 96 -15.56 3.24 -17.80
CA THR A 96 -14.22 3.11 -18.36
C THR A 96 -13.16 3.64 -17.40
N PHE A 97 -13.35 4.84 -16.83
CA PHE A 97 -12.37 5.39 -15.90
C PHE A 97 -12.27 4.61 -14.59
N ASN A 98 -13.39 4.07 -14.08
CA ASN A 98 -13.37 3.19 -12.91
C ASN A 98 -12.58 1.90 -13.21
N PHE A 99 -12.76 1.31 -14.39
CA PHE A 99 -11.97 0.15 -14.84
C PHE A 99 -10.48 0.48 -14.93
N LEU A 100 -10.12 1.65 -15.48
CA LEU A 100 -8.71 2.08 -15.54
C LEU A 100 -8.11 2.27 -14.14
N SER A 101 -8.86 2.85 -13.20
CA SER A 101 -8.41 2.99 -11.81
C SER A 101 -8.18 1.62 -11.17
N ALA A 102 -9.12 0.67 -11.38
CA ALA A 102 -9.03 -0.67 -10.84
C ALA A 102 -7.80 -1.46 -11.34
N LEU A 103 -7.39 -1.24 -12.60
CA LEU A 103 -6.11 -1.80 -13.10
C LEU A 103 -4.92 -1.31 -12.28
N GLY A 104 -4.94 -0.03 -11.88
CA GLY A 104 -3.94 0.55 -11.00
C GLY A 104 -3.99 -0.01 -9.59
N ASP A 105 -5.19 -0.20 -9.02
CA ASP A 105 -5.38 -0.80 -7.69
C ASP A 105 -4.81 -2.23 -7.64
N VAL A 106 -5.06 -3.02 -8.69
CA VAL A 106 -4.47 -4.37 -8.83
C VAL A 106 -2.95 -4.30 -8.97
N ALA A 107 -2.42 -3.38 -9.78
CA ALA A 107 -0.98 -3.21 -9.93
C ALA A 107 -0.31 -2.78 -8.62
N PHE A 108 -0.96 -1.91 -7.85
CA PHE A 108 -0.51 -1.47 -6.53
C PHE A 108 -0.49 -2.63 -5.54
N ALA A 109 -1.50 -3.50 -5.54
CA ALA A 109 -1.62 -4.61 -4.60
C ALA A 109 -0.37 -5.51 -4.60
N TYR A 110 0.26 -5.69 -5.76
CA TYR A 110 1.48 -6.51 -5.92
C TYR A 110 2.78 -5.68 -5.99
N ALA A 111 2.76 -4.46 -5.48
CA ALA A 111 3.94 -3.61 -5.38
C ALA A 111 4.79 -4.01 -4.17
N GLY A 112 5.87 -4.76 -4.40
CA GLY A 112 6.91 -5.06 -3.40
C GLY A 112 8.32 -5.20 -3.97
N HIS A 113 8.48 -5.06 -5.29
CA HIS A 113 9.70 -5.42 -6.01
C HIS A 113 10.84 -4.42 -5.81
N ASN A 114 10.52 -3.16 -5.50
CA ASN A 114 11.51 -2.10 -5.23
C ASN A 114 12.31 -2.31 -3.94
N VAL A 115 11.85 -3.17 -3.02
CA VAL A 115 12.58 -3.51 -1.78
C VAL A 115 13.21 -4.91 -1.81
N VAL A 116 13.00 -5.68 -2.89
CA VAL A 116 13.52 -7.06 -3.04
C VAL A 116 15.03 -7.11 -2.90
N LEU A 117 15.76 -6.16 -3.49
CA LEU A 117 17.23 -6.14 -3.42
C LEU A 117 17.72 -5.83 -2.01
N GLU A 118 17.05 -4.93 -1.29
CA GLU A 118 17.37 -4.61 0.11
C GLU A 118 17.10 -5.79 1.03
N ILE A 119 15.96 -6.47 0.85
CA ILE A 119 15.66 -7.70 1.59
C ILE A 119 16.72 -8.77 1.29
N GLN A 120 17.04 -8.98 0.01
CA GLN A 120 18.04 -9.98 -0.39
C GLN A 120 19.44 -9.66 0.16
N ALA A 121 19.81 -8.38 0.29
CA ALA A 121 21.08 -7.95 0.86
C ALA A 121 21.21 -8.30 2.36
N THR A 122 20.10 -8.47 3.08
CA THR A 122 20.12 -8.91 4.49
C THR A 122 20.29 -10.43 4.65
N ILE A 123 20.10 -11.21 3.58
CA ILE A 123 20.22 -12.67 3.63
C ILE A 123 21.71 -13.06 3.53
N PRO A 124 22.25 -13.86 4.47
CA PRO A 124 23.62 -14.35 4.39
C PRO A 124 23.91 -15.01 3.04
N SER A 125 24.96 -14.56 2.36
CA SER A 125 25.35 -15.06 1.04
C SER A 125 26.85 -15.32 1.01
N THR A 126 27.24 -16.52 0.57
CA THR A 126 28.64 -16.88 0.29
C THR A 126 28.76 -17.41 -1.14
N PRO A 127 29.96 -17.44 -1.74
CA PRO A 127 30.13 -18.01 -3.09
C PRO A 127 29.60 -19.44 -3.24
N GLY A 128 29.69 -20.27 -2.18
CA GLY A 128 29.14 -21.62 -2.16
C GLY A 128 27.65 -21.73 -1.77
N LYS A 129 27.06 -20.67 -1.20
CA LYS A 129 25.65 -20.63 -0.77
C LYS A 129 25.05 -19.26 -1.14
N PRO A 130 24.65 -19.06 -2.41
CA PRO A 130 24.11 -17.78 -2.86
C PRO A 130 22.73 -17.50 -2.26
N SER A 131 22.46 -16.24 -1.89
CA SER A 131 21.16 -15.79 -1.36
C SER A 131 19.98 -15.96 -2.33
N LYS A 132 20.24 -16.25 -3.62
CA LYS A 132 19.20 -16.47 -4.64
C LYS A 132 18.18 -17.54 -4.24
N LYS A 133 18.64 -18.70 -3.74
CA LYS A 133 17.75 -19.81 -3.37
C LYS A 133 16.82 -19.46 -2.19
N PRO A 134 17.34 -19.00 -1.04
CA PRO A 134 16.47 -18.60 0.07
C PRO A 134 15.58 -17.40 -0.30
N MET A 135 16.07 -16.45 -1.09
CA MET A 135 15.25 -15.33 -1.57
C MET A 135 14.07 -15.81 -2.41
N TRP A 136 14.29 -16.73 -3.35
CA TRP A 136 13.22 -17.27 -4.19
C TRP A 136 12.15 -18.01 -3.36
N LEU A 137 12.57 -18.81 -2.38
CA LEU A 137 11.64 -19.45 -1.44
C LEU A 137 10.84 -18.42 -0.65
N GLY A 138 11.51 -17.38 -0.14
CA GLY A 138 10.86 -16.27 0.56
C GLY A 138 9.81 -15.56 -0.29
N VAL A 139 10.12 -15.29 -1.55
CA VAL A 139 9.18 -14.69 -2.52
C VAL A 139 7.97 -15.60 -2.76
N MET A 140 8.17 -16.91 -2.97
CA MET A 140 7.06 -17.84 -3.15
C MET A 140 6.12 -17.88 -1.96
N VAL A 141 6.67 -17.98 -0.75
CA VAL A 141 5.87 -17.98 0.49
C VAL A 141 5.16 -16.65 0.65
N ALA A 142 5.83 -15.51 0.39
CA ALA A 142 5.22 -14.20 0.46
C ALA A 142 4.01 -14.06 -0.49
N TYR A 143 4.13 -14.52 -1.74
CA TYR A 143 3.01 -14.47 -2.69
C TYR A 143 1.86 -15.41 -2.32
N LEU A 144 2.14 -16.56 -1.71
CA LEU A 144 1.10 -17.43 -1.16
C LEU A 144 0.35 -16.75 -0.02
N VAL A 145 1.07 -16.12 0.91
CA VAL A 145 0.48 -15.35 2.02
C VAL A 145 -0.35 -14.18 1.48
N VAL A 146 0.16 -13.45 0.48
CA VAL A 146 -0.58 -12.37 -0.20
C VAL A 146 -1.88 -12.91 -0.80
N ALA A 147 -1.86 -14.04 -1.50
CA ALA A 147 -3.06 -14.64 -2.07
C ALA A 147 -4.09 -15.01 -0.98
N VAL A 148 -3.65 -15.59 0.14
CA VAL A 148 -4.51 -15.94 1.28
C VAL A 148 -5.08 -14.70 1.98
N CYS A 149 -4.36 -13.57 1.98
CA CYS A 149 -4.87 -12.32 2.55
C CYS A 149 -5.81 -11.58 1.60
N TYR A 150 -5.46 -11.47 0.33
CA TYR A 150 -6.16 -10.59 -0.61
C TYR A 150 -7.38 -11.24 -1.25
N LEU A 151 -7.27 -12.49 -1.72
CA LEU A 151 -8.35 -13.13 -2.46
C LEU A 151 -9.60 -13.33 -1.58
N PRO A 152 -9.51 -13.82 -0.33
CA PRO A 152 -10.68 -13.92 0.52
C PRO A 152 -11.30 -12.55 0.79
N VAL A 153 -10.49 -11.52 1.12
CA VAL A 153 -11.00 -10.17 1.38
C VAL A 153 -11.72 -9.60 0.16
N ALA A 154 -11.14 -9.74 -1.04
CA ALA A 154 -11.74 -9.25 -2.28
C ALA A 154 -13.03 -9.99 -2.63
N PHE A 155 -13.00 -11.33 -2.67
CA PHE A 155 -14.17 -12.13 -3.07
C PHE A 155 -15.29 -12.08 -2.05
N VAL A 156 -14.98 -12.31 -0.77
CA VAL A 156 -15.97 -12.28 0.30
C VAL A 156 -16.50 -10.88 0.51
N GLY A 157 -15.63 -9.88 0.53
CA GLY A 157 -16.03 -8.49 0.73
C GLY A 157 -17.00 -8.02 -0.35
N TYR A 158 -16.67 -8.26 -1.62
CA TYR A 158 -17.55 -7.91 -2.72
C TYR A 158 -18.82 -8.76 -2.74
N TYR A 159 -18.74 -10.04 -2.39
CA TYR A 159 -19.92 -10.90 -2.25
C TYR A 159 -20.88 -10.43 -1.15
N VAL A 160 -20.38 -9.83 -0.07
CA VAL A 160 -21.23 -9.37 1.05
C VAL A 160 -21.78 -7.98 0.80
N PHE A 161 -20.96 -7.04 0.30
CA PHE A 161 -21.31 -5.63 0.21
C PHE A 161 -21.63 -5.14 -1.20
N GLY A 162 -21.29 -5.90 -2.25
CA GLY A 162 -21.52 -5.52 -3.63
C GLY A 162 -20.89 -4.15 -3.97
N ASN A 163 -21.66 -3.28 -4.59
CA ASN A 163 -21.23 -1.93 -4.97
C ASN A 163 -21.17 -0.92 -3.81
N ALA A 164 -21.61 -1.29 -2.60
CA ALA A 164 -21.54 -0.46 -1.40
C ALA A 164 -20.21 -0.59 -0.64
N VAL A 165 -19.28 -1.42 -1.12
CA VAL A 165 -17.97 -1.59 -0.50
C VAL A 165 -17.12 -0.31 -0.65
N ASP A 166 -16.62 0.22 0.46
CA ASP A 166 -15.60 1.28 0.44
C ASP A 166 -14.23 0.74 -0.03
N ASP A 167 -13.36 1.65 -0.53
CA ASP A 167 -11.97 1.32 -0.89
C ASP A 167 -11.20 0.59 0.23
N ASN A 168 -11.57 0.87 1.49
CA ASN A 168 -11.09 0.14 2.66
C ASN A 168 -12.26 -0.58 3.32
N ILE A 169 -12.34 -1.88 3.13
CA ILE A 169 -13.42 -2.74 3.65
C ILE A 169 -13.61 -2.65 5.18
N LEU A 170 -12.55 -2.35 5.94
CA LEU A 170 -12.66 -2.19 7.41
C LEU A 170 -13.42 -0.91 7.79
N ILE A 171 -13.60 0.02 6.87
CA ILE A 171 -14.46 1.20 7.04
C ILE A 171 -15.92 0.82 6.80
N THR A 172 -16.20 -0.06 5.83
CA THR A 172 -17.54 -0.60 5.51
C THR A 172 -18.14 -1.40 6.67
N LEU A 173 -17.31 -2.05 7.49
CA LEU A 173 -17.78 -2.80 8.66
C LEU A 173 -18.23 -1.85 9.80
N GLU A 174 -19.42 -2.12 10.35
CA GLU A 174 -20.02 -1.32 11.44
C GLU A 174 -20.23 -2.09 12.76
N LYS A 175 -20.36 -3.43 12.72
CA LYS A 175 -20.53 -4.27 13.90
C LYS A 175 -19.70 -5.56 13.83
N PRO A 176 -19.26 -6.13 14.97
CA PRO A 176 -19.29 -5.53 16.32
C PRO A 176 -18.19 -4.48 16.51
N ARG A 177 -18.49 -3.42 17.29
CA ARG A 177 -17.62 -2.23 17.45
C ARG A 177 -16.20 -2.58 17.93
N TRP A 178 -16.06 -3.43 18.93
CA TRP A 178 -14.74 -3.78 19.49
C TRP A 178 -13.82 -4.43 18.45
N LEU A 179 -14.38 -5.27 17.57
CA LEU A 179 -13.61 -5.99 16.54
C LEU A 179 -13.11 -5.03 15.46
N ILE A 180 -13.93 -4.06 15.08
CA ILE A 180 -13.57 -3.02 14.11
C ILE A 180 -12.51 -2.09 14.70
N ALA A 181 -12.62 -1.74 15.98
CA ALA A 181 -11.61 -0.96 16.69
C ALA A 181 -10.26 -1.71 16.69
N ALA A 182 -10.25 -3.00 17.06
CA ALA A 182 -9.05 -3.83 17.05
C ALA A 182 -8.43 -3.94 15.64
N ALA A 183 -9.24 -4.22 14.62
CA ALA A 183 -8.77 -4.35 13.24
C ALA A 183 -8.13 -3.04 12.73
N ASN A 184 -8.72 -1.89 13.04
CA ASN A 184 -8.14 -0.60 12.66
C ASN A 184 -6.82 -0.32 13.37
N MET A 185 -6.67 -0.70 14.64
CA MET A 185 -5.37 -0.59 15.34
C MET A 185 -4.32 -1.56 14.76
N PHE A 186 -4.72 -2.74 14.33
CA PHE A 186 -3.83 -3.67 13.63
C PHE A 186 -3.34 -3.07 12.30
N VAL A 187 -4.22 -2.40 11.53
CA VAL A 187 -3.82 -1.64 10.33
C VAL A 187 -2.82 -0.54 10.69
N VAL A 188 -3.03 0.20 11.79
CA VAL A 188 -2.10 1.25 12.23
C VAL A 188 -0.70 0.68 12.46
N VAL A 189 -0.58 -0.40 13.25
CA VAL A 189 0.70 -1.05 13.52
C VAL A 189 1.34 -1.61 12.24
N HIS A 190 0.54 -2.24 11.38
CA HIS A 190 0.98 -2.75 10.09
C HIS A 190 1.56 -1.65 9.20
N VAL A 191 0.83 -0.55 9.02
CA VAL A 191 1.26 0.57 8.17
C VAL A 191 2.44 1.31 8.80
N ILE A 192 2.59 1.29 10.14
CA ILE A 192 3.80 1.82 10.79
C ILE A 192 5.04 1.07 10.29
N GLY A 193 5.03 -0.27 10.36
CA GLY A 193 6.16 -1.08 9.91
C GLY A 193 6.38 -1.01 8.40
N SER A 194 5.30 -1.04 7.61
CA SER A 194 5.37 -0.93 6.15
C SER A 194 6.02 0.39 5.71
N TYR A 195 5.64 1.53 6.31
CA TYR A 195 6.28 2.81 6.01
C TYR A 195 7.78 2.79 6.26
N GLN A 196 8.23 2.20 7.38
CA GLN A 196 9.66 2.11 7.68
C GLN A 196 10.41 1.27 6.63
N ILE A 197 9.85 0.13 6.24
CA ILE A 197 10.43 -0.74 5.20
C ILE A 197 10.60 0.02 3.88
N TYR A 198 9.58 0.77 3.45
CA TYR A 198 9.64 1.52 2.18
C TYR A 198 10.46 2.81 2.25
N ALA A 199 10.56 3.44 3.43
CA ALA A 199 11.27 4.70 3.58
C ALA A 199 12.79 4.51 3.68
N MET A 200 13.28 3.37 4.20
CA MET A 200 14.73 3.12 4.37
C MET A 200 15.55 3.31 3.08
N PRO A 201 15.16 2.74 1.92
CA PRO A 201 15.91 2.95 0.67
C PRO A 201 15.88 4.40 0.21
N VAL A 202 14.78 5.10 0.49
CA VAL A 202 14.63 6.52 0.15
C VAL A 202 15.52 7.38 1.04
N PHE A 203 15.62 7.06 2.33
CA PHE A 203 16.54 7.71 3.26
C PHE A 203 17.99 7.54 2.83
N ASP A 204 18.39 6.31 2.45
CA ASP A 204 19.74 6.05 1.98
C ASP A 204 20.05 6.80 0.67
N MET A 205 19.10 6.83 -0.27
CA MET A 205 19.22 7.61 -1.50
C MET A 205 19.38 9.12 -1.21
N LEU A 206 18.55 9.68 -0.33
CA LEU A 206 18.59 11.10 0.05
C LEU A 206 19.89 11.45 0.76
N GLU A 207 20.30 10.68 1.77
CA GLU A 207 21.57 10.87 2.49
C GLU A 207 22.76 10.76 1.53
N THR A 208 22.78 9.75 0.66
CA THR A 208 23.83 9.56 -0.35
C THR A 208 23.92 10.74 -1.31
N PHE A 209 22.77 11.27 -1.76
CA PHE A 209 22.74 12.45 -2.62
C PHE A 209 23.29 13.69 -1.91
N LEU A 210 22.84 13.95 -0.67
CA LEU A 210 23.29 15.10 0.12
C LEU A 210 24.80 15.06 0.40
N VAL A 211 25.35 13.87 0.71
CA VAL A 211 26.80 13.71 0.96
C VAL A 211 27.61 13.75 -0.33
N LYS A 212 27.26 12.93 -1.34
CA LYS A 212 28.11 12.75 -2.52
C LYS A 212 27.95 13.85 -3.58
N LYS A 213 26.74 14.41 -3.74
CA LYS A 213 26.47 15.43 -4.75
C LYS A 213 26.49 16.84 -4.17
N LEU A 214 25.85 17.05 -3.02
CA LEU A 214 25.79 18.37 -2.37
C LEU A 214 26.94 18.62 -1.37
N ARG A 215 27.82 17.63 -1.16
CA ARG A 215 29.03 17.74 -0.31
C ARG A 215 28.72 18.15 1.14
N PHE A 216 27.57 17.76 1.67
CA PHE A 216 27.25 17.96 3.09
C PHE A 216 28.05 16.99 3.97
N HIS A 217 28.36 17.43 5.18
CA HIS A 217 29.08 16.59 6.14
C HIS A 217 28.18 15.42 6.58
N PRO A 218 28.64 14.16 6.45
CA PRO A 218 27.89 13.02 6.97
C PRO A 218 27.86 13.09 8.49
N GLY A 219 26.72 12.74 9.09
CA GLY A 219 26.57 12.73 10.54
C GLY A 219 25.13 12.68 10.99
N TRP A 220 24.96 12.62 12.31
CA TRP A 220 23.63 12.58 12.94
C TRP A 220 22.74 13.78 12.60
N PRO A 221 23.24 15.04 12.54
CA PRO A 221 22.40 16.19 12.16
C PRO A 221 21.85 16.09 10.74
N LEU A 222 22.67 15.66 9.77
CA LEU A 222 22.25 15.46 8.39
C LEU A 222 21.13 14.43 8.30
N ARG A 223 21.32 13.29 8.97
CA ARG A 223 20.32 12.22 9.05
C ARG A 223 19.01 12.72 9.66
N LEU A 224 19.09 13.38 10.82
CA LEU A 224 17.93 13.89 11.52
C LEU A 224 17.11 14.83 10.63
N ILE A 225 17.78 15.80 9.99
CA ILE A 225 17.12 16.81 9.15
C ILE A 225 16.55 16.14 7.89
N ALA A 226 17.36 15.39 7.15
CA ALA A 226 16.94 14.81 5.87
C ALA A 226 15.75 13.85 6.03
N ARG A 227 15.79 12.97 7.03
CA ARG A 227 14.70 12.02 7.29
C ARG A 227 13.46 12.71 7.82
N SER A 228 13.61 13.67 8.73
CA SER A 228 12.47 14.43 9.26
C SER A 228 11.77 15.23 8.16
N LEU A 229 12.52 15.88 7.27
CA LEU A 229 11.97 16.61 6.12
C LEU A 229 11.19 15.66 5.19
N TYR A 230 11.70 14.46 4.92
CA TYR A 230 10.99 13.47 4.14
C TYR A 230 9.68 13.02 4.81
N VAL A 231 9.71 12.73 6.12
CA VAL A 231 8.51 12.36 6.88
C VAL A 231 7.47 13.49 6.85
N VAL A 232 7.90 14.73 7.12
CA VAL A 232 7.02 15.92 7.06
C VAL A 232 6.44 16.11 5.66
N PHE A 233 7.27 15.96 4.62
CA PHE A 233 6.82 16.04 3.23
C PHE A 233 5.73 15.00 2.92
N THR A 234 5.97 13.73 3.22
CA THR A 234 4.98 12.66 2.98
C THR A 234 3.71 12.85 3.83
N MET A 235 3.83 13.43 5.02
CA MET A 235 2.69 13.79 5.87
C MET A 235 1.85 14.91 5.25
N ILE A 236 2.48 15.99 4.77
CA ILE A 236 1.79 17.09 4.06
C ILE A 236 1.06 16.56 2.84
N VAL A 237 1.71 15.73 2.02
CA VAL A 237 1.08 15.09 0.85
C VAL A 237 -0.12 14.24 1.27
N GLY A 238 0.00 13.48 2.36
CA GLY A 238 -1.11 12.68 2.90
C GLY A 238 -2.31 13.51 3.37
N ILE A 239 -2.07 14.70 3.94
CA ILE A 239 -3.14 15.62 4.34
C ILE A 239 -3.75 16.33 3.12
N ALA A 240 -2.91 16.65 2.13
CA ALA A 240 -3.32 17.33 0.91
C ALA A 240 -4.23 16.47 0.03
N ILE A 241 -3.93 15.17 -0.09
CA ILE A 241 -4.62 14.26 -1.01
C ILE A 241 -5.02 12.98 -0.26
N PRO A 242 -6.01 13.00 0.65
CA PRO A 242 -6.38 11.84 1.47
C PRO A 242 -7.31 10.84 0.73
N PHE A 243 -7.22 10.74 -0.60
CA PHE A 243 -8.08 9.90 -1.43
C PHE A 243 -7.42 8.53 -1.66
N PHE A 244 -7.75 7.56 -0.82
CA PHE A 244 -7.07 6.27 -0.79
C PHE A 244 -7.14 5.52 -2.13
N GLY A 245 -8.34 5.19 -2.65
CA GLY A 245 -8.47 4.50 -3.94
C GLY A 245 -7.88 5.29 -5.11
N GLY A 246 -8.07 6.61 -5.14
CA GLY A 246 -7.46 7.46 -6.18
C GLY A 246 -5.93 7.40 -6.19
N LEU A 247 -5.29 7.41 -5.00
CA LEU A 247 -3.84 7.26 -4.86
C LEU A 247 -3.36 5.87 -5.27
N LEU A 248 -4.07 4.81 -4.88
CA LEU A 248 -3.74 3.43 -5.25
C LEU A 248 -3.76 3.26 -6.77
N GLY A 249 -4.88 3.65 -7.41
CA GLY A 249 -5.04 3.57 -8.86
C GLY A 249 -4.00 4.39 -9.61
N PHE A 250 -3.68 5.60 -9.12
CA PHE A 250 -2.69 6.46 -9.76
C PHE A 250 -1.26 5.90 -9.63
N PHE A 251 -0.78 5.65 -8.40
CA PHE A 251 0.59 5.23 -8.16
C PHE A 251 0.86 3.78 -8.54
N GLY A 252 -0.16 2.92 -8.51
CA GLY A 252 -0.09 1.55 -9.03
C GLY A 252 0.32 1.51 -10.49
N GLY A 253 -0.28 2.37 -11.32
CA GLY A 253 0.15 2.57 -12.70
C GLY A 253 1.45 3.35 -12.82
N PHE A 254 1.49 4.58 -12.30
CA PHE A 254 2.56 5.54 -12.60
C PHE A 254 3.91 5.14 -12.02
N ALA A 255 3.95 4.66 -10.78
CA ALA A 255 5.21 4.38 -10.07
C ALA A 255 5.53 2.88 -10.05
N PHE A 256 4.53 2.03 -9.80
CA PHE A 256 4.75 0.60 -9.62
C PHE A 256 4.73 -0.20 -10.90
N ALA A 257 3.95 0.19 -11.92
CA ALA A 257 3.99 -0.52 -13.20
C ALA A 257 5.41 -0.55 -13.83
N PRO A 258 6.17 0.57 -13.86
CA PRO A 258 7.56 0.57 -14.33
C PRO A 258 8.48 -0.33 -13.52
N THR A 259 8.49 -0.14 -12.21
CA THR A 259 9.46 -0.79 -11.32
C THR A 259 9.18 -2.28 -11.11
N THR A 260 7.94 -2.72 -11.30
CA THR A 260 7.53 -4.11 -11.11
C THR A 260 7.39 -4.89 -12.42
N TYR A 261 6.70 -4.34 -13.42
CA TYR A 261 6.23 -5.14 -14.55
C TYR A 261 7.13 -5.09 -15.77
N PHE A 262 7.74 -3.93 -16.09
CA PHE A 262 8.47 -3.81 -17.35
C PHE A 262 9.96 -3.49 -17.22
N LEU A 263 10.43 -2.64 -16.28
CA LEU A 263 11.86 -2.37 -16.15
C LEU A 263 12.68 -3.62 -15.81
N PRO A 264 12.27 -4.48 -14.84
CA PRO A 264 12.99 -5.72 -14.56
C PRO A 264 13.06 -6.65 -15.77
N CYS A 265 11.98 -6.73 -16.56
CA CYS A 265 11.92 -7.54 -17.77
C CYS A 265 12.85 -7.03 -18.86
N ILE A 266 12.92 -5.70 -19.07
CA ILE A 266 13.87 -5.09 -20.01
C ILE A 266 15.31 -5.37 -19.57
N MET A 267 15.61 -5.16 -18.28
CA MET A 267 16.93 -5.45 -17.72
C MET A 267 17.30 -6.93 -17.91
N TRP A 268 16.38 -7.86 -17.66
CA TRP A 268 16.57 -9.29 -17.87
C TRP A 268 16.91 -9.62 -19.33
N LEU A 269 16.15 -9.06 -20.28
CA LEU A 269 16.38 -9.30 -21.71
C LEU A 269 17.75 -8.77 -22.18
N ILE A 270 18.20 -7.63 -21.65
CA ILE A 270 19.50 -7.01 -21.99
C ILE A 270 20.66 -7.81 -21.39
N ILE A 271 20.56 -8.20 -20.12
CA ILE A 271 21.65 -8.86 -19.38
C ILE A 271 21.77 -10.33 -19.75
N MET A 272 20.66 -11.08 -19.71
CA MET A 272 20.67 -12.53 -19.85
C MET A 272 20.57 -13.00 -21.31
N LYS A 273 20.10 -12.14 -22.22
CA LYS A 273 19.96 -12.42 -23.67
C LYS A 273 19.35 -13.80 -23.96
N PRO A 274 18.15 -14.11 -23.43
CA PRO A 274 17.52 -15.41 -23.65
C PRO A 274 17.23 -15.67 -25.14
N LYS A 275 17.14 -16.95 -25.53
CA LYS A 275 16.80 -17.36 -26.91
C LYS A 275 15.54 -16.63 -27.39
N LYS A 276 15.63 -15.94 -28.54
CA LYS A 276 14.50 -15.27 -29.17
C LYS A 276 13.35 -16.27 -29.38
N PHE A 277 12.12 -15.85 -29.07
CA PHE A 277 10.91 -16.68 -29.08
C PHE A 277 10.93 -17.89 -28.12
N GLY A 278 11.89 -17.97 -27.21
CA GLY A 278 11.85 -18.92 -26.09
C GLY A 278 10.85 -18.46 -25.01
N PHE A 279 10.47 -19.38 -24.12
CA PHE A 279 9.51 -19.11 -23.04
C PHE A 279 9.83 -17.84 -22.24
N SER A 280 11.06 -17.74 -21.70
CA SER A 280 11.50 -16.55 -20.96
C SER A 280 11.46 -15.28 -21.80
N TRP A 281 11.80 -15.34 -23.09
CA TRP A 281 11.75 -14.17 -23.97
C TRP A 281 10.30 -13.69 -24.17
N CYS A 282 9.39 -14.61 -24.46
CA CYS A 282 7.96 -14.29 -24.66
C CYS A 282 7.32 -13.74 -23.38
N THR A 283 7.55 -14.37 -22.23
CA THR A 283 7.00 -13.91 -20.95
C THR A 283 7.45 -12.49 -20.62
N ASN A 284 8.74 -12.17 -20.79
CA ASN A 284 9.25 -10.83 -20.52
C ASN A 284 8.62 -9.78 -21.46
N TRP A 285 8.43 -10.08 -22.74
CA TRP A 285 7.75 -9.16 -23.66
C TRP A 285 6.28 -8.93 -23.31
N ILE A 286 5.56 -9.97 -22.91
CA ILE A 286 4.18 -9.85 -22.42
C ILE A 286 4.12 -8.93 -21.19
N CYS A 287 5.00 -9.15 -20.20
CA CYS A 287 5.11 -8.30 -19.02
C CYS A 287 5.45 -6.85 -19.38
N ILE A 288 6.32 -6.62 -20.38
CA ILE A 288 6.65 -5.27 -20.86
C ILE A 288 5.42 -4.59 -21.45
N ILE A 289 4.71 -5.24 -22.37
CA ILE A 289 3.54 -4.66 -23.03
C ILE A 289 2.45 -4.35 -22.01
N ILE A 290 2.12 -5.31 -21.13
CA ILE A 290 1.12 -5.11 -20.07
C ILE A 290 1.57 -4.01 -19.12
N GLY A 291 2.82 -4.01 -18.68
CA GLY A 291 3.36 -3.00 -17.77
C GLY A 291 3.32 -1.59 -18.35
N VAL A 292 3.65 -1.42 -19.64
CA VAL A 292 3.54 -0.13 -20.33
C VAL A 292 2.08 0.31 -20.44
N LEU A 293 1.17 -0.59 -20.80
CA LEU A 293 -0.26 -0.29 -20.84
C LEU A 293 -0.79 0.13 -19.46
N LEU A 294 -0.43 -0.58 -18.39
CA LEU A 294 -0.78 -0.20 -17.02
C LEU A 294 -0.22 1.18 -16.66
N SER A 295 1.03 1.44 -17.00
CA SER A 295 1.70 2.72 -16.71
C SER A 295 1.06 3.92 -17.41
N LEU A 296 0.44 3.71 -18.58
CA LEU A 296 -0.21 4.77 -19.34
C LEU A 296 -1.69 4.91 -18.97
N LEU A 297 -2.41 3.80 -18.85
CA LEU A 297 -3.87 3.80 -18.74
C LEU A 297 -4.35 3.95 -17.29
N ALA A 298 -3.73 3.27 -16.33
CA ALA A 298 -4.22 3.29 -14.95
C ALA A 298 -4.13 4.68 -14.27
N PRO A 299 -3.06 5.47 -14.47
CA PRO A 299 -2.99 6.81 -13.90
C PRO A 299 -4.10 7.75 -14.36
N ILE A 300 -4.66 7.55 -15.57
CA ILE A 300 -5.78 8.34 -16.07
C ILE A 300 -7.03 8.11 -15.20
N GLY A 301 -7.32 6.84 -14.87
CA GLY A 301 -8.43 6.48 -13.99
C GLY A 301 -8.23 7.00 -12.56
N GLY A 302 -7.06 6.75 -11.98
CA GLY A 302 -6.71 7.21 -10.63
C GLY A 302 -6.74 8.74 -10.51
N LEU A 303 -6.18 9.45 -11.50
CA LEU A 303 -6.19 10.92 -11.53
C LEU A 303 -7.61 11.48 -11.64
N ARG A 304 -8.48 10.88 -12.46
CA ARG A 304 -9.89 11.28 -12.51
C ARG A 304 -10.58 11.08 -11.16
N SER A 305 -10.33 9.96 -10.49
CA SER A 305 -10.87 9.69 -9.15
C SER A 305 -10.42 10.76 -8.16
N ILE A 306 -9.13 11.12 -8.17
CA ILE A 306 -8.59 12.23 -7.36
C ILE A 306 -9.29 13.55 -7.70
N ILE A 307 -9.43 13.91 -8.98
CA ILE A 307 -10.05 15.17 -9.41
C ILE A 307 -11.51 15.25 -8.94
N ILE A 308 -12.29 14.16 -9.07
CA ILE A 308 -13.69 14.14 -8.65
C ILE A 308 -13.79 14.32 -7.13
N ASN A 309 -12.99 13.58 -6.36
CA ASN A 309 -12.99 13.66 -4.91
C ASN A 309 -12.44 15.00 -4.39
N ALA A 310 -11.51 15.62 -5.11
CA ALA A 310 -10.94 16.92 -4.76
C ALA A 310 -11.95 18.07 -4.88
N LYS A 311 -12.96 17.97 -5.75
CA LYS A 311 -13.97 19.04 -5.93
C LYS A 311 -14.78 19.34 -4.68
N THR A 312 -15.01 18.33 -3.85
CA THR A 312 -15.77 18.45 -2.59
C THR A 312 -14.86 18.53 -1.37
N TYR A 313 -13.54 18.38 -1.55
CA TYR A 313 -12.58 18.41 -0.47
C TYR A 313 -12.17 19.84 -0.12
N LYS A 314 -12.37 20.23 1.14
CA LYS A 314 -11.87 21.50 1.67
C LYS A 314 -10.52 21.25 2.34
N PHE A 315 -9.47 21.80 1.74
CA PHE A 315 -8.11 21.68 2.27
C PHE A 315 -8.03 22.19 3.71
N PHE A 316 -7.51 21.36 4.62
CA PHE A 316 -7.31 21.68 6.04
C PHE A 316 -8.59 22.13 6.82
N SER A 317 -9.79 21.92 6.28
CA SER A 317 -11.08 22.28 6.89
C SER A 317 -11.80 21.12 7.58
#